data_AF-A0A0G4FF70-F1
#
_entry.id   AF-A0A0G4FF70-F1
#
_cell.length_a   1.000
_cell.length_b   1.000
_cell.length_c   1.000
_cell.angle_alpha   90.00
_cell.angle_beta   90.00
_cell.angle_gamma   90.00
#
_symmetry.space_group_name_H-M   'P 1'
#
loop_
_entity.id
_entity.type
_entity.pdbx_description
1 polymer ?
#
loop_
_entity_poly.entity_id
_entity_poly.type
_entity_poly.pdbx_seq_one_letter_code
_entity_poly.pdbx_strand_id
1 'polypeptide(L)'
;MDFDEWFHARLDRLTEPDFDARKGPSPRVIPHVTFVVSYAASWAFACCLLHLYDDVPRERTGASSYEIIAFNIACFIMLQIFVMELFPVISLIFSLQKRPAFNYLHLKLKQATLNLGLLLVGICCYATLICNSWPVFIDPVTGNRLYGARLMEWTVSCPLSIYLTGRLTFGRPLSVVIKPMACMSLSIQLALAATLLRPSCLWLRWAFGVLPLCCFLGALHYMLDFLVKTKTREPGDGEADDASSSDGSGAVDASVAQHKPREWVKKTILGSKLGGWTLCAIVFHLTFLGIMPPCVDQILYTVFDATAKLVECVSQTALRTTEWDALVMQVKMVQQSAHNGPSPEMAARLELHQSRKDELEDRVLLSHLRDRSTSSSPERLSTKSGGFRRPCPPRDTLLL
;
A
#
# COMPACT_ATOMS: atom_id res chain seq x y z
N MET A 1 -22.33 6.96 18.29
CA MET A 1 -21.25 6.19 18.94
C MET A 1 -20.28 7.21 19.51
N ASP A 2 -20.05 7.20 20.82
CA ASP A 2 -19.22 8.21 21.50
C ASP A 2 -17.74 8.04 21.11
N PHE A 3 -16.95 9.12 21.06
CA PHE A 3 -15.54 9.03 20.62
C PHE A 3 -14.74 8.12 21.54
N ASP A 4 -15.01 8.14 22.86
CA ASP A 4 -14.41 7.22 23.83
C ASP A 4 -14.84 5.77 23.60
N GLU A 5 -16.08 5.51 23.18
CA GLU A 5 -16.57 4.15 22.91
C GLU A 5 -16.00 3.60 21.58
N TRP A 6 -15.90 4.43 20.55
CA TRP A 6 -15.20 4.09 19.31
C TRP A 6 -13.70 3.92 19.56
N PHE A 7 -13.10 4.80 20.37
CA PHE A 7 -11.70 4.78 20.73
C PHE A 7 -11.39 3.54 21.56
N HIS A 8 -12.15 3.24 22.61
CA HIS A 8 -12.01 2.01 23.39
C HIS A 8 -12.32 0.78 22.53
N ALA A 9 -13.37 0.74 21.70
CA ALA A 9 -13.59 -0.40 20.80
C ALA A 9 -12.51 -0.57 19.71
N ARG A 10 -11.77 0.50 19.36
CA ARG A 10 -10.65 0.47 18.41
C ARG A 10 -9.33 0.16 19.12
N LEU A 11 -9.14 0.69 20.32
CA LEU A 11 -8.00 0.46 21.19
C LEU A 11 -8.09 -0.97 21.69
N ASP A 12 -9.22 -1.44 22.20
CA ASP A 12 -9.51 -2.84 22.53
C ASP A 12 -9.33 -3.74 21.31
N ARG A 13 -9.79 -3.40 20.11
CA ARG A 13 -9.41 -4.18 18.90
C ARG A 13 -7.92 -4.16 18.55
N LEU A 14 -7.15 -3.20 19.06
CA LEU A 14 -5.70 -3.07 18.85
C LEU A 14 -4.86 -3.51 20.07
N THR A 15 -5.48 -3.66 21.24
CA THR A 15 -4.85 -3.85 22.55
C THR A 15 -5.45 -4.97 23.36
N GLU A 16 -6.64 -5.49 23.05
CA GLU A 16 -7.07 -6.84 23.44
C GLU A 16 -5.99 -7.76 22.88
N PRO A 17 -5.13 -8.30 23.74
CA PRO A 17 -4.49 -9.53 23.40
C PRO A 17 -5.66 -10.50 23.24
N ASP A 18 -5.69 -11.32 22.19
CA ASP A 18 -6.27 -12.65 22.36
C ASP A 18 -5.53 -13.24 23.58
N PHE A 19 -6.14 -13.11 24.77
CA PHE A 19 -5.50 -13.34 26.07
C PHE A 19 -5.35 -14.84 26.34
N ASP A 20 -5.42 -15.67 25.30
CA ASP A 20 -4.79 -16.98 25.23
C ASP A 20 -3.30 -16.85 24.82
N ALA A 21 -2.61 -15.89 25.44
CA ALA A 21 -1.22 -15.53 25.20
C ALA A 21 -0.18 -16.62 25.54
N ARG A 22 -0.61 -17.83 25.92
CA ARG A 22 0.33 -18.97 26.12
C ARG A 22 0.67 -19.68 24.80
N LYS A 23 -0.03 -19.40 23.71
CA LYS A 23 0.32 -19.89 22.36
C LYS A 23 0.10 -18.81 21.28
N GLY A 24 0.44 -17.56 21.60
CA GLY A 24 0.49 -16.51 20.59
C GLY A 24 1.38 -16.98 19.42
N PRO A 25 0.94 -16.86 18.16
CA PRO A 25 1.70 -17.34 17.02
C PRO A 25 3.08 -16.67 17.04
N SER A 26 4.13 -17.50 16.97
CA SER A 26 5.53 -17.05 16.83
C SER A 26 5.62 -15.89 15.84
N PRO A 27 6.42 -14.83 16.10
CA PRO A 27 6.55 -13.68 15.22
C PRO A 27 6.72 -14.18 13.79
N ARG A 28 5.74 -13.85 12.93
CA ARG A 28 5.66 -14.37 11.56
C ARG A 28 6.65 -13.62 10.67
N VAL A 29 7.95 -13.75 10.96
CA VAL A 29 9.05 -13.20 10.16
C VAL A 29 9.12 -13.91 8.80
N ILE A 30 8.75 -15.19 8.76
CA ILE A 30 8.78 -16.03 7.55
C ILE A 30 8.03 -15.38 6.37
N PRO A 31 6.76 -14.95 6.48
CA PRO A 31 6.06 -14.22 5.42
C PRO A 31 6.81 -13.01 4.84
N HIS A 32 7.53 -12.24 5.68
CA HIS A 32 8.28 -11.07 5.24
C HIS A 32 9.50 -11.48 4.40
N VAL A 33 10.22 -12.51 4.84
CA VAL A 33 11.37 -13.06 4.10
C VAL A 33 10.89 -13.70 2.79
N THR A 34 9.83 -14.52 2.84
CA THR A 34 9.22 -15.13 1.65
C THR A 34 8.77 -14.06 0.64
N PHE A 35 8.20 -12.95 1.11
CA PHE A 35 7.87 -11.82 0.24
C PHE A 35 9.11 -11.24 -0.44
N VAL A 36 10.17 -10.89 0.30
CA VAL A 36 11.38 -10.28 -0.30
C VAL A 36 12.02 -11.22 -1.32
N VAL A 37 12.11 -12.51 -0.99
CA VAL A 37 12.68 -13.53 -1.88
C VAL A 37 11.81 -13.70 -3.13
N SER A 38 10.49 -13.83 -2.99
CA SER A 38 9.58 -13.96 -4.14
C SER A 38 9.56 -12.70 -5.02
N TYR A 39 9.67 -11.53 -4.43
CA TYR A 39 9.77 -10.26 -5.15
C TYR A 39 11.08 -10.15 -5.95
N ALA A 40 12.22 -10.48 -5.34
CA ALA A 40 13.51 -10.52 -6.01
C ALA A 40 13.54 -11.59 -7.13
N ALA A 41 12.96 -12.77 -6.88
CA ALA A 41 12.82 -13.83 -7.88
C ALA A 41 11.93 -13.40 -9.05
N SER A 42 10.84 -12.66 -8.78
CA SER A 42 9.96 -12.12 -9.83
C SER A 42 10.69 -11.12 -10.72
N TRP A 43 11.53 -10.26 -10.13
CA TRP A 43 12.39 -9.35 -10.89
C TRP A 43 13.43 -10.10 -11.73
N ALA A 44 14.13 -11.07 -11.13
CA ALA A 44 15.11 -11.88 -11.85
C ALA A 44 14.46 -12.62 -13.03
N PHE A 45 13.27 -13.20 -12.82
CA PHE A 45 12.48 -13.81 -13.88
C PHE A 45 12.10 -12.81 -14.97
N ALA A 46 11.64 -11.61 -14.60
CA ALA A 46 11.34 -10.54 -15.56
C ALA A 46 12.57 -10.14 -16.40
N CYS A 47 13.74 -10.03 -15.79
CA CYS A 47 15.00 -9.81 -16.51
C CYS A 47 15.34 -10.98 -17.45
N CYS A 48 15.11 -12.23 -17.05
CA CYS A 48 15.28 -13.39 -17.96
C CYS A 48 14.38 -13.31 -19.19
N LEU A 49 13.18 -12.72 -19.10
CA LEU A 49 12.31 -12.52 -20.26
C LEU A 49 12.90 -11.56 -21.31
N LEU A 50 13.94 -10.78 -20.98
CA LEU A 50 14.64 -9.96 -21.97
C LEU A 50 15.34 -10.80 -23.05
N HIS A 51 15.64 -12.07 -22.78
CA HIS A 51 16.18 -13.00 -23.77
C HIS A 51 15.19 -13.34 -24.88
N LEU A 52 13.89 -13.12 -24.69
CA LEU A 52 12.91 -13.22 -25.77
C LEU A 52 13.13 -12.19 -26.89
N TYR A 53 13.97 -11.18 -26.64
CA TYR A 53 14.35 -10.14 -27.60
C TYR A 53 15.79 -10.30 -28.10
N ASP A 54 16.34 -11.52 -28.11
CA ASP A 54 17.69 -11.80 -28.63
C ASP A 54 17.89 -11.37 -30.10
N ASP A 55 16.82 -11.35 -30.90
CA ASP A 55 16.85 -10.94 -32.31
C ASP A 55 16.86 -9.41 -32.54
N VAL A 56 16.71 -8.60 -31.49
CA VAL A 56 16.67 -7.13 -31.61
C VAL A 56 18.09 -6.57 -31.62
N PRO A 57 18.40 -5.51 -32.41
CA PRO A 57 19.71 -4.87 -32.40
C PRO A 57 20.15 -4.48 -30.98
N ARG A 58 21.35 -4.94 -30.62
CA ARG A 58 21.98 -4.68 -29.33
C ARG A 58 23.18 -3.80 -29.50
N GLU A 59 23.41 -2.95 -28.51
CA GLU A 59 24.65 -2.21 -28.46
C GLU A 59 25.81 -3.11 -28.04
N ARG A 60 26.88 -3.09 -28.83
CA ARG A 60 28.11 -3.84 -28.53
C ARG A 60 28.99 -3.11 -27.53
N THR A 61 28.90 -1.79 -27.51
CA THR A 61 29.58 -0.94 -26.55
C THR A 61 28.71 -0.81 -25.30
N GLY A 62 29.33 -0.98 -24.12
CA GLY A 62 28.63 -0.80 -22.85
C GLY A 62 28.11 0.64 -22.65
N ALA A 63 27.49 0.86 -21.50
CA ALA A 63 27.06 2.19 -21.08
C ALA A 63 28.22 3.21 -21.19
N SER A 64 27.88 4.43 -21.58
CA SER A 64 28.82 5.54 -21.66
C SER A 64 29.29 5.97 -20.27
N SER A 65 30.40 6.70 -20.19
CA SER A 65 30.93 7.18 -18.90
C SER A 65 29.93 8.04 -18.13
N TYR A 66 29.13 8.88 -18.81
CA TYR A 66 28.14 9.74 -18.16
C TYR A 66 26.95 8.94 -17.61
N GLU A 67 26.48 7.92 -18.34
CA GLU A 67 25.44 6.99 -17.87
C GLU A 67 25.93 6.20 -16.66
N ILE A 68 27.15 5.67 -16.71
CA ILE A 68 27.77 4.95 -15.60
C ILE A 68 27.84 5.84 -14.35
N ILE A 69 28.25 7.10 -14.49
CA ILE A 69 28.28 8.05 -13.37
C ILE A 69 26.87 8.26 -12.81
N ALA A 70 25.87 8.50 -13.66
CA ALA A 70 24.49 8.67 -13.22
C ALA A 70 23.96 7.42 -12.49
N PHE A 71 24.22 6.22 -13.02
CA PHE A 71 23.79 4.95 -12.41
C PHE A 71 24.48 4.72 -11.07
N ASN A 72 25.77 5.05 -10.94
CA ASN A 72 26.49 4.99 -9.67
C ASN A 72 25.86 5.92 -8.62
N ILE A 73 25.54 7.17 -9.01
CA ILE A 73 24.89 8.13 -8.11
C ILE A 73 23.53 7.60 -7.63
N ALA A 74 22.69 7.09 -8.54
CA ALA A 74 21.40 6.51 -8.15
C ALA A 74 21.55 5.27 -7.28
N CYS A 75 22.46 4.36 -7.62
CA CYS A 75 22.74 3.16 -6.83
C CYS A 75 23.19 3.56 -5.41
N PHE A 76 24.07 4.56 -5.29
CA PHE A 76 24.54 5.07 -4.01
C PHE A 76 23.39 5.69 -3.20
N ILE A 77 22.58 6.57 -3.81
CA ILE A 77 21.41 7.18 -3.14
C ILE A 77 20.45 6.08 -2.64
N MET A 78 20.11 5.11 -3.48
CA MET A 78 19.23 4.00 -3.08
C MET A 78 19.83 3.15 -1.96
N LEU A 79 21.14 2.89 -1.98
CA LEU A 79 21.85 2.17 -0.92
C LEU A 79 21.80 2.94 0.41
N GLN A 80 21.99 4.26 0.40
CA GLN A 80 21.87 5.08 1.60
C GLN A 80 20.45 5.00 2.19
N ILE A 81 19.42 5.14 1.33
CA ILE A 81 18.02 5.03 1.75
C ILE A 81 17.73 3.62 2.30
N PHE A 82 18.26 2.58 1.65
CA PHE A 82 18.12 1.19 2.09
C PHE A 82 18.70 1.00 3.50
N VAL A 83 19.91 1.49 3.75
CA VAL A 83 20.54 1.41 5.08
C VAL A 83 19.72 2.18 6.11
N MET A 84 19.20 3.36 5.77
CA MET A 84 18.33 4.14 6.65
C MET A 84 17.02 3.41 7.02
N GLU A 85 16.41 2.66 6.09
CA GLU A 85 15.21 1.84 6.37
C GLU A 85 15.51 0.52 7.08
N LEU A 86 16.71 -0.02 6.88
CA LEU A 86 17.11 -1.31 7.46
C LEU A 86 17.17 -1.22 9.00
N PHE A 87 17.67 -0.12 9.55
CA PHE A 87 17.75 0.08 11.00
C PHE A 87 16.38 0.02 11.69
N PRO A 88 15.35 0.81 11.29
CA PRO A 88 14.00 0.69 11.83
C PRO A 88 13.40 -0.72 11.70
N VAL A 89 13.67 -1.44 10.61
CA VAL A 89 13.19 -2.82 10.42
C VAL A 89 13.79 -3.76 11.46
N ILE A 90 15.11 -3.69 11.67
CA ILE A 90 15.80 -4.47 12.69
C ILE A 90 15.22 -4.14 14.08
N SER A 91 15.04 -2.86 14.40
CA SER A 91 14.42 -2.43 15.66
C SER A 91 12.98 -2.93 15.82
N LEU A 92 12.17 -2.95 14.75
CA LEU A 92 10.81 -3.47 14.74
C LEU A 92 10.77 -4.98 14.98
N ILE A 93 11.70 -5.75 14.40
CA ILE A 93 11.83 -7.20 14.62
C ILE A 93 12.10 -7.48 16.11
N PHE A 94 13.09 -6.80 16.71
CA PHE A 94 13.38 -6.94 18.14
C PHE A 94 12.19 -6.53 19.02
N SER A 95 11.47 -5.48 18.63
CA SER A 95 10.28 -5.03 19.34
C SER A 95 9.15 -6.08 19.28
N LEU A 96 8.94 -6.70 18.12
CA LEU A 96 7.94 -7.75 17.92
C LEU A 96 8.27 -9.04 18.67
N GLN A 97 9.55 -9.38 18.82
CA GLN A 97 9.96 -10.52 19.66
C GLN A 97 9.56 -10.31 21.13
N LYS A 98 9.66 -9.07 21.63
CA LYS A 98 9.24 -8.74 23.00
C LYS A 98 7.73 -8.54 23.14
N ARG A 99 7.06 -8.14 22.05
CA ARG A 99 5.67 -7.66 22.05
C ARG A 99 4.90 -8.19 20.82
N PRO A 100 4.70 -9.52 20.69
CA PRO A 100 4.14 -10.12 19.48
C PRO A 100 2.65 -9.80 19.26
N ALA A 101 1.91 -9.44 20.32
CA ALA A 101 0.48 -9.14 20.26
C ALA A 101 0.15 -7.79 19.58
N PHE A 102 1.13 -6.91 19.37
CA PHE A 102 0.86 -5.57 18.85
C PHE A 102 0.74 -5.58 17.32
N ASN A 103 -0.49 -5.75 16.82
CA ASN A 103 -0.84 -5.76 15.39
C ASN A 103 -0.26 -4.55 14.61
N TYR A 104 -0.18 -3.38 15.25
CA TYR A 104 0.41 -2.19 14.66
C TYR A 104 1.89 -2.35 14.29
N LEU A 105 2.67 -3.05 15.13
CA LEU A 105 4.09 -3.30 14.84
C LEU A 105 4.26 -4.24 13.63
N HIS A 106 3.36 -5.23 13.48
CA HIS A 106 3.35 -6.11 12.30
C HIS A 106 3.03 -5.34 11.01
N LEU A 107 2.09 -4.39 11.06
CA LEU A 107 1.77 -3.53 9.92
C LEU A 107 2.97 -2.64 9.54
N LYS A 108 3.64 -2.03 10.54
CA LYS A 108 4.86 -1.24 10.33
C LYS A 108 5.98 -2.06 9.74
N LEU A 109 6.21 -3.27 10.26
CA LEU A 109 7.21 -4.19 9.73
C LEU A 109 6.87 -4.53 8.28
N LYS A 110 5.61 -4.88 7.98
CA LYS A 110 5.15 -5.16 6.61
C LYS A 110 5.49 -4.01 5.66
N GLN A 111 5.07 -2.80 5.97
CA GLN A 111 5.33 -1.62 5.13
C GLN A 111 6.83 -1.38 4.91
N ALA A 112 7.62 -1.50 5.97
CA ALA A 112 9.06 -1.31 5.93
C ALA A 112 9.77 -2.40 5.10
N THR A 113 9.37 -3.66 5.24
CA THR A 113 9.87 -4.78 4.42
C THR A 113 9.57 -4.57 2.93
N LEU A 114 8.35 -4.12 2.60
CA LEU A 114 7.97 -3.85 1.21
C LEU A 114 8.82 -2.71 0.62
N ASN A 115 9.05 -1.63 1.38
CA ASN A 115 9.96 -0.55 0.98
C ASN A 115 11.40 -1.04 0.78
N LEU A 116 11.93 -1.86 1.70
CA LEU A 116 13.26 -2.46 1.54
C LEU A 116 13.33 -3.34 0.29
N GLY A 117 12.28 -4.10 -0.01
CA GLY A 117 12.18 -4.89 -1.24
C GLY A 117 12.28 -4.01 -2.50
N LEU A 118 11.53 -2.91 -2.55
CA LEU A 118 11.59 -1.92 -3.63
C LEU A 118 13.02 -1.36 -3.81
N LEU A 119 13.65 -0.96 -2.71
CA LEU A 119 15.00 -0.40 -2.73
C LEU A 119 16.05 -1.43 -3.15
N LEU A 120 15.96 -2.66 -2.63
CA LEU A 120 16.87 -3.75 -2.97
C LEU A 120 16.84 -4.07 -4.47
N VAL A 121 15.66 -4.21 -5.05
CA VAL A 121 15.53 -4.45 -6.50
C VAL A 121 16.05 -3.27 -7.31
N GLY A 122 15.81 -2.02 -6.87
CA GLY A 122 16.40 -0.83 -7.47
C GLY A 122 17.94 -0.86 -7.45
N ILE A 123 18.55 -1.13 -6.29
CA ILE A 123 20.00 -1.25 -6.12
C ILE A 123 20.56 -2.34 -7.04
N CYS A 124 19.95 -3.53 -7.05
CA CYS A 124 20.37 -4.63 -7.91
C CYS A 124 20.26 -4.24 -9.39
N CYS A 125 19.19 -3.56 -9.80
CA CYS A 125 19.03 -3.06 -11.16
C CYS A 125 20.18 -2.13 -11.54
N TYR A 126 20.42 -1.03 -10.80
CA TYR A 126 21.50 -0.11 -11.14
C TYR A 126 22.90 -0.74 -11.05
N ALA A 127 23.14 -1.62 -10.08
CA ALA A 127 24.39 -2.39 -9.99
C ALA A 127 24.64 -3.21 -11.27
N THR A 128 23.61 -3.91 -11.76
CA THR A 128 23.73 -4.68 -13.01
C THR A 128 23.87 -3.80 -14.25
N LEU A 129 23.28 -2.59 -14.25
CA LEU A 129 23.48 -1.61 -15.32
C LEU A 129 24.91 -1.06 -15.34
N ILE A 130 25.49 -0.76 -14.18
CA ILE A 130 26.90 -0.32 -14.05
C ILE A 130 27.84 -1.41 -14.56
N CYS A 131 27.56 -2.67 -14.23
CA CYS A 131 28.34 -3.83 -14.68
C CYS A 131 28.06 -4.26 -16.12
N ASN A 132 27.15 -3.59 -16.84
CA ASN A 132 26.68 -3.97 -18.18
C ASN A 132 26.26 -5.45 -18.27
N SER A 133 25.62 -5.99 -17.22
CA SER A 133 25.28 -7.42 -17.13
C SER A 133 24.06 -7.81 -17.97
N TRP A 134 23.28 -6.83 -18.44
CA TRP A 134 22.05 -7.04 -19.21
C TRP A 134 22.15 -6.40 -20.60
N PRO A 135 21.41 -6.93 -21.60
CA PRO A 135 21.43 -6.35 -22.93
C PRO A 135 20.89 -4.92 -22.93
N VAL A 136 21.62 -4.04 -23.60
CA VAL A 136 21.18 -2.69 -23.96
C VAL A 136 20.65 -2.75 -25.39
N PHE A 137 19.39 -2.44 -25.57
CA PHE A 137 18.75 -2.43 -26.88
C PHE A 137 18.92 -1.06 -27.54
N ILE A 138 18.98 -1.04 -28.86
CA ILE A 138 18.91 0.19 -29.63
C ILE A 138 17.51 0.31 -30.23
N ASP A 139 16.83 1.41 -29.94
CA ASP A 139 15.59 1.75 -30.62
C ASP A 139 15.89 1.89 -32.12
N PRO A 140 15.29 1.06 -32.99
CA PRO A 140 15.67 1.03 -34.39
C PRO A 140 15.17 2.25 -35.18
N VAL A 141 14.35 3.12 -34.58
CA VAL A 141 13.86 4.37 -35.20
C VAL A 141 14.69 5.55 -34.74
N THR A 142 14.89 5.70 -33.43
CA THR A 142 15.53 6.90 -32.86
C THR A 142 17.04 6.71 -32.66
N GLY A 143 17.54 5.48 -32.67
CA GLY A 143 18.92 5.14 -32.31
C GLY A 143 19.21 5.24 -30.81
N ASN A 144 18.19 5.55 -29.99
CA ASN A 144 18.37 5.74 -28.55
C ASN A 144 18.60 4.41 -27.83
N ARG A 145 19.37 4.47 -26.74
CA ARG A 145 19.65 3.33 -25.87
C ARG A 145 18.44 3.03 -24.99
N LEU A 146 18.07 1.76 -24.93
CA LEU A 146 16.99 1.26 -24.09
C LEU A 146 17.51 0.21 -23.11
N TYR A 147 17.48 0.56 -21.83
CA TYR A 147 17.89 -0.32 -20.74
C TYR A 147 16.74 -1.21 -20.30
N GLY A 148 16.62 -2.39 -20.94
CA GLY A 148 15.54 -3.35 -20.67
C GLY A 148 15.44 -3.76 -19.19
N ALA A 149 16.58 -3.93 -18.50
CA ALA A 149 16.60 -4.27 -17.07
C ALA A 149 15.91 -3.22 -16.19
N ARG A 150 16.02 -1.92 -16.55
CA ARG A 150 15.33 -0.83 -15.84
C ARG A 150 13.81 -0.92 -16.03
N LEU A 151 13.37 -1.20 -17.25
CA LEU A 151 11.94 -1.38 -17.53
C LEU A 151 11.38 -2.63 -16.84
N MET A 152 12.17 -3.70 -16.71
CA MET A 152 11.80 -4.88 -15.92
C MET A 152 11.71 -4.56 -14.43
N GLU A 153 12.63 -3.74 -13.90
CA GLU A 153 12.52 -3.24 -12.54
C GLU A 153 11.23 -2.42 -12.34
N TRP A 154 10.93 -1.45 -13.20
CA TRP A 154 9.70 -0.66 -13.10
C TRP A 154 8.43 -1.49 -13.23
N THR A 155 8.46 -2.55 -14.04
CA THR A 155 7.33 -3.46 -14.22
C THR A 155 6.91 -4.12 -12.91
N VAL A 156 7.86 -4.40 -12.01
CA VAL A 156 7.58 -4.99 -10.69
C VAL A 156 7.48 -3.95 -9.59
N SER A 157 8.25 -2.86 -9.65
CA SER A 157 8.34 -1.88 -8.57
C SER A 157 7.21 -0.85 -8.59
N CYS A 158 6.79 -0.36 -9.76
CA CYS A 158 5.68 0.58 -9.86
C CYS A 158 4.37 -0.03 -9.31
N PRO A 159 3.96 -1.27 -9.66
CA PRO A 159 2.79 -1.90 -9.06
C PRO A 159 2.90 -2.13 -7.55
N LEU A 160 4.08 -2.53 -7.05
CA LEU A 160 4.29 -2.70 -5.62
C LEU A 160 4.18 -1.35 -4.88
N SER A 161 4.66 -0.27 -5.50
CA SER A 161 4.52 1.10 -5.02
C SER A 161 3.04 1.57 -5.01
N ILE A 162 2.25 1.18 -6.02
CA ILE A 162 0.78 1.38 -6.03
C ILE A 162 0.13 0.57 -4.90
N TYR A 163 0.56 -0.67 -4.67
CA TYR A 163 0.05 -1.49 -3.56
C TYR A 163 0.31 -0.84 -2.22
N LEU A 164 1.54 -0.39 -1.97
CA LEU A 164 1.92 0.33 -0.75
C LEU A 164 1.02 1.55 -0.52
N THR A 165 0.87 2.37 -1.54
CA THR A 165 0.07 3.59 -1.47
C THR A 165 -1.42 3.26 -1.28
N GLY A 166 -2.03 2.51 -2.19
CA GLY A 166 -3.45 2.21 -2.16
C GLY A 166 -3.86 1.39 -0.95
N ARG A 167 -3.17 0.27 -0.71
CA ARG A 167 -3.56 -0.70 0.33
C ARG A 167 -3.12 -0.29 1.72
N LEU A 168 -1.85 0.11 1.89
CA LEU A 168 -1.30 0.38 3.23
C LEU A 168 -1.52 1.83 3.65
N THR A 169 -1.26 2.81 2.76
CA THR A 169 -1.42 4.24 3.10
C THR A 169 -2.89 4.68 3.09
N PHE A 170 -3.65 4.30 2.06
CA PHE A 170 -5.04 4.71 1.88
C PHE A 170 -6.08 3.66 2.33
N GLY A 171 -5.65 2.49 2.80
CA GLY A 171 -6.55 1.46 3.34
C GLY A 171 -7.53 0.87 2.33
N ARG A 172 -7.28 1.02 1.02
CA ARG A 172 -8.20 0.57 -0.04
C ARG A 172 -8.27 -0.95 -0.11
N PRO A 173 -9.42 -1.54 -0.51
CA PRO A 173 -9.50 -2.98 -0.74
C PRO A 173 -8.65 -3.38 -1.96
N LEU A 174 -8.12 -4.61 -1.94
CA LEU A 174 -7.23 -5.11 -3.00
C LEU A 174 -7.90 -5.12 -4.38
N SER A 175 -9.22 -5.39 -4.44
CA SER A 175 -10.02 -5.36 -5.67
C SER A 175 -10.02 -3.99 -6.38
N VAL A 176 -9.77 -2.91 -5.64
CA VAL A 176 -9.64 -1.55 -6.19
C VAL A 176 -8.19 -1.27 -6.56
N VAL A 177 -7.23 -1.72 -5.74
CA VAL A 177 -5.79 -1.46 -5.92
C VAL A 177 -5.18 -2.27 -7.07
N ILE A 178 -5.70 -3.47 -7.34
CA ILE A 178 -5.17 -4.35 -8.39
C ILE A 178 -5.35 -3.77 -9.80
N LYS A 179 -6.38 -2.95 -10.02
CA LYS A 179 -6.66 -2.32 -11.32
C LYS A 179 -5.52 -1.37 -11.75
N PRO A 180 -5.15 -0.33 -10.97
CA PRO A 180 -4.02 0.53 -11.32
C PRO A 180 -2.69 -0.22 -11.34
N MET A 181 -2.50 -1.25 -10.50
CA MET A 181 -1.31 -2.11 -10.56
C MET A 181 -1.17 -2.78 -11.93
N ALA A 182 -2.23 -3.44 -12.41
CA ALA A 182 -2.23 -4.12 -13.70
C ALA A 182 -2.06 -3.14 -14.86
N CYS A 183 -2.79 -2.01 -14.83
CA CYS A 183 -2.66 -0.95 -15.84
C CYS A 183 -1.23 -0.40 -15.92
N MET A 184 -0.57 -0.19 -14.77
CA MET A 184 0.81 0.29 -14.71
C MET A 184 1.82 -0.73 -15.26
N SER A 185 1.73 -2.00 -14.84
CA SER A 185 2.59 -3.07 -15.41
C SER A 185 2.42 -3.19 -16.91
N LEU A 186 1.16 -3.19 -17.37
CA LEU A 186 0.84 -3.30 -18.80
C LEU A 186 1.38 -2.09 -19.57
N SER A 187 1.25 -0.88 -19.03
CA SER A 187 1.82 0.33 -19.63
C SER A 187 3.32 0.20 -19.87
N ILE A 188 4.08 -0.27 -18.88
CA ILE A 188 5.54 -0.37 -18.97
C ILE A 188 5.95 -1.48 -19.96
N GLN A 189 5.25 -2.61 -19.94
CA GLN A 189 5.53 -3.72 -20.87
C GLN A 189 5.17 -3.38 -22.32
N LEU A 190 4.05 -2.68 -22.55
CA LEU A 190 3.70 -2.17 -23.87
C LEU A 190 4.69 -1.11 -24.35
N ALA A 191 5.19 -0.25 -23.46
CA ALA A 191 6.20 0.76 -23.79
C ALA A 191 7.52 0.09 -24.21
N LEU A 192 7.96 -0.94 -23.49
CA LEU A 192 9.11 -1.76 -23.89
C LEU A 192 8.88 -2.39 -25.27
N ALA A 193 7.74 -3.06 -25.47
CA ALA A 193 7.42 -3.70 -26.73
C ALA A 193 7.42 -2.68 -27.89
N ALA A 194 6.82 -1.50 -27.70
CA ALA A 194 6.74 -0.44 -28.69
C ALA A 194 8.12 0.01 -29.18
N THR A 195 9.08 0.16 -28.27
CA THR A 195 10.43 0.61 -28.59
C THR A 195 11.24 -0.48 -29.32
N LEU A 196 10.96 -1.76 -29.06
CA LEU A 196 11.65 -2.88 -29.69
C LEU A 196 11.06 -3.32 -31.04
N LEU A 197 9.89 -2.77 -31.44
CA LEU A 197 9.28 -3.09 -32.73
C LEU A 197 10.15 -2.64 -33.91
N ARG A 198 10.25 -3.50 -34.93
CA ARG A 198 11.06 -3.25 -36.13
C ARG A 198 10.53 -2.04 -36.94
N PRO A 199 11.41 -1.30 -37.64
CA PRO A 199 11.03 -0.13 -38.45
C PRO A 199 10.01 -0.44 -39.56
N SER A 200 10.02 -1.67 -40.09
CA SER A 200 9.06 -2.14 -41.11
C SER A 200 7.60 -2.06 -40.67
N CYS A 201 7.36 -1.92 -39.36
CA CYS A 201 6.04 -1.91 -38.75
C CYS A 201 5.75 -0.56 -38.07
N LEU A 202 6.02 0.56 -38.74
CA LEU A 202 5.89 1.91 -38.16
C LEU A 202 4.49 2.18 -37.60
N TRP A 203 3.42 1.73 -38.27
CA TRP A 203 2.05 1.89 -37.78
C TRP A 203 1.80 1.11 -36.47
N LEU A 204 2.33 -0.11 -36.35
CA LEU A 204 2.26 -0.88 -35.11
C LEU A 204 3.04 -0.18 -34.02
N ARG A 205 4.23 0.36 -34.32
CA ARG A 205 4.99 1.16 -33.36
C ARG A 205 4.16 2.30 -32.80
N TRP A 206 3.46 3.07 -33.64
CA TRP A 206 2.58 4.16 -33.16
C TRP A 206 1.39 3.66 -32.34
N ALA A 207 0.73 2.58 -32.77
CA ALA A 207 -0.36 1.97 -32.01
C ALA A 207 0.13 1.52 -30.62
N PHE A 208 1.28 0.83 -30.57
CA PHE A 208 1.95 0.44 -29.34
C PHE A 208 2.60 1.60 -28.59
N GLY A 209 2.78 2.77 -29.18
CA GLY A 209 3.19 3.99 -28.48
C GLY A 209 2.03 4.65 -27.74
N VAL A 210 0.82 4.62 -28.31
CA VAL A 210 -0.41 5.20 -27.72
C VAL A 210 -1.00 4.30 -26.62
N LEU A 211 -1.00 2.97 -26.80
CA LEU A 211 -1.56 2.03 -25.82
C LEU A 211 -0.96 2.12 -24.41
N PRO A 212 0.37 2.24 -24.22
CA PRO A 212 1.00 2.53 -22.94
C PRO A 212 0.42 3.77 -22.29
N LEU A 213 0.28 4.86 -23.05
CA LEU A 213 -0.28 6.11 -22.53
C LEU A 213 -1.72 5.91 -22.05
N CYS A 214 -2.56 5.18 -22.80
CA CYS A 214 -3.92 4.86 -22.36
C CYS A 214 -3.92 4.04 -21.05
N CYS A 215 -3.05 3.04 -20.94
CA CYS A 215 -2.91 2.23 -19.72
C CYS A 215 -2.40 3.07 -18.54
N PHE A 216 -1.43 3.95 -18.77
CA PHE A 216 -0.90 4.88 -17.79
C PHE A 216 -1.98 5.84 -17.28
N LEU A 217 -2.72 6.50 -18.18
CA LEU A 217 -3.82 7.39 -17.82
C LEU A 217 -4.92 6.64 -17.05
N GLY A 218 -5.22 5.41 -17.43
CA GLY A 218 -6.11 4.53 -16.67
C GLY A 218 -5.61 4.26 -15.25
N ALA A 219 -4.31 3.97 -15.09
CA ALA A 219 -3.70 3.80 -13.76
C ALA A 219 -3.79 5.08 -12.92
N LEU A 220 -3.49 6.25 -13.49
CA LEU A 220 -3.62 7.54 -12.80
C LEU A 220 -5.07 7.82 -12.38
N HIS A 221 -6.03 7.56 -13.27
CA HIS A 221 -7.46 7.73 -12.97
C HIS A 221 -7.88 6.89 -11.76
N TYR A 222 -7.52 5.60 -11.73
CA TYR A 222 -7.80 4.73 -10.59
C TYR A 222 -7.06 5.14 -9.30
N MET A 223 -5.87 5.74 -9.42
CA MET A 223 -5.14 6.24 -8.27
C MET A 223 -5.73 7.54 -7.71
N LEU A 224 -6.28 8.42 -8.54
CA LEU A 224 -7.01 9.62 -8.10
C LEU A 224 -8.25 9.25 -7.29
N ASP A 225 -8.89 8.14 -7.64
CA ASP A 225 -10.00 7.53 -6.91
C ASP A 225 -9.63 7.20 -5.43
N PHE A 226 -8.33 7.05 -5.13
CA PHE A 226 -7.85 6.88 -3.77
C PHE A 226 -8.07 8.12 -2.89
N LEU A 227 -8.19 9.32 -3.45
CA LEU A 227 -8.51 10.55 -2.71
C LEU A 227 -10.01 10.75 -2.52
N VAL A 228 -10.80 10.50 -3.57
CA VAL A 228 -12.23 10.82 -3.58
C VAL A 228 -12.99 9.95 -2.59
N LYS A 229 -12.77 8.63 -2.65
CA LYS A 229 -13.56 7.66 -1.85
C LYS A 229 -13.07 7.50 -0.41
N THR A 230 -12.05 8.24 0.04
CA THR A 230 -11.57 8.17 1.43
C THR A 230 -12.47 8.98 2.34
N LYS A 231 -13.11 10.00 1.77
CA LYS A 231 -14.05 10.89 2.46
C LYS A 231 -15.37 10.21 2.85
N THR A 232 -15.72 9.10 2.21
CA THR A 232 -17.05 8.47 2.33
C THR A 232 -17.12 7.29 3.30
N ARG A 233 -16.00 6.89 3.92
CA ARG A 233 -15.92 5.65 4.71
C ARG A 233 -15.47 5.85 6.16
N GLU A 234 -15.52 7.08 6.68
CA GLU A 234 -15.44 7.27 8.12
C GLU A 234 -16.78 6.78 8.73
N PRO A 235 -16.80 5.69 9.50
CA PRO A 235 -18.05 5.05 9.97
C PRO A 235 -18.77 5.85 11.07
N GLY A 236 -18.52 7.15 11.19
CA GLY A 236 -19.04 8.01 12.25
C GLY A 236 -20.30 8.79 11.89
N ASP A 237 -20.53 9.05 10.60
CA ASP A 237 -21.60 9.97 10.17
C ASP A 237 -22.81 9.23 9.58
N GLY A 238 -23.05 8.01 10.05
CA GLY A 238 -24.31 7.33 9.86
C GLY A 238 -25.33 7.86 10.86
N GLU A 239 -26.02 8.94 10.49
CA GLU A 239 -27.44 9.15 10.80
C GLU A 239 -27.79 9.13 12.31
N ALA A 240 -27.40 10.20 13.01
CA ALA A 240 -28.17 10.72 14.13
C ALA A 240 -28.61 12.15 13.80
N ASP A 241 -29.19 12.33 12.62
CA ASP A 241 -30.14 13.43 12.40
C ASP A 241 -31.43 13.03 13.13
N ASP A 242 -31.48 13.39 14.41
CA ASP A 242 -32.65 14.09 14.95
C ASP A 242 -32.34 14.67 16.35
N ALA A 243 -32.43 16.00 16.39
CA ALA A 243 -32.81 16.83 17.52
C ALA A 243 -31.85 17.02 18.73
N SER A 244 -31.21 18.19 18.70
CA SER A 244 -31.36 19.26 19.71
C SER A 244 -30.43 19.36 20.94
N SER A 245 -30.15 20.64 21.24
CA SER A 245 -29.53 21.26 22.42
C SER A 245 -28.01 21.06 22.57
N SER A 246 -27.18 22.01 22.13
CA SER A 246 -26.83 23.31 22.76
C SER A 246 -26.02 23.16 24.05
N ASP A 247 -24.83 23.78 24.01
CA ASP A 247 -23.86 24.02 25.10
C ASP A 247 -22.98 22.84 25.57
N GLY A 248 -21.82 22.74 24.91
CA GLY A 248 -20.70 21.88 25.31
C GLY A 248 -19.40 22.27 24.61
N SER A 249 -19.05 23.56 24.66
CA SER A 249 -17.87 24.17 24.02
C SER A 249 -16.58 23.80 24.76
N GLY A 250 -15.67 23.06 24.11
CA GLY A 250 -14.25 23.06 24.47
C GLY A 250 -13.46 21.77 24.17
N ALA A 251 -14.10 20.60 24.16
CA ALA A 251 -13.39 19.32 24.03
C ALA A 251 -13.33 18.76 22.58
N VAL A 252 -14.19 19.25 21.68
CA VAL A 252 -14.31 18.73 20.31
C VAL A 252 -13.20 19.27 19.39
N ASP A 253 -12.60 20.41 19.70
CA ASP A 253 -11.57 21.02 18.85
C ASP A 253 -10.21 20.30 18.90
N ALA A 254 -9.93 19.54 19.97
CA ALA A 254 -8.68 18.82 20.13
C ALA A 254 -8.61 17.54 19.26
N SER A 255 -9.73 16.86 19.02
CA SER A 255 -9.76 15.64 18.18
C SER A 255 -9.66 15.98 16.68
N VAL A 256 -10.21 17.13 16.27
CA VAL A 256 -10.13 17.65 14.90
C VAL A 256 -8.70 18.07 14.52
N ALA A 257 -7.91 18.58 15.47
CA ALA A 257 -6.53 18.98 15.24
C ALA A 257 -5.58 17.79 14.99
N GLN A 258 -5.86 16.60 15.55
CA GLN A 258 -5.02 15.40 15.37
C GLN A 258 -5.20 14.67 14.04
N HIS A 259 -6.32 14.85 13.33
CA HIS A 259 -6.55 14.18 12.03
C HIS A 259 -5.90 14.89 10.83
N LYS A 260 -5.73 16.21 10.91
CA LYS A 260 -5.20 17.05 9.82
C LYS A 260 -3.76 16.74 9.37
N PRO A 261 -2.80 16.40 10.26
CA PRO A 261 -1.43 16.06 9.86
C PRO A 261 -1.33 14.81 8.98
N ARG A 262 -2.29 13.89 9.09
CA ARG A 262 -2.21 12.61 8.38
C ARG A 262 -2.66 12.74 6.93
N GLU A 263 -3.64 13.58 6.67
CA GLU A 263 -4.23 13.71 5.33
C GLU A 263 -3.30 14.42 4.35
N TRP A 264 -2.56 15.45 4.79
CA TRP A 264 -1.61 16.15 3.91
C TRP A 264 -0.46 15.23 3.49
N VAL A 265 0.09 14.42 4.40
CA VAL A 265 1.16 13.46 4.07
C VAL A 265 0.67 12.47 3.01
N LYS A 266 -0.55 11.94 3.16
CA LYS A 266 -1.16 11.04 2.16
C LYS A 266 -1.34 11.71 0.81
N LYS A 267 -1.83 12.95 0.78
CA LYS A 267 -1.98 13.76 -0.45
C LYS A 267 -0.61 14.03 -1.10
N THR A 268 0.42 14.33 -0.31
CA THR A 268 1.79 14.53 -0.82
C THR A 268 2.39 13.25 -1.40
N ILE A 269 2.20 12.09 -0.74
CA ILE A 269 2.64 10.78 -1.28
C ILE A 269 2.00 10.53 -2.64
N LEU A 270 0.68 10.73 -2.74
CA LEU A 270 0.00 10.48 -4.00
C LEU A 270 0.35 11.52 -5.07
N GLY A 271 0.36 12.81 -4.71
CA GLY A 271 0.68 13.90 -5.62
C GLY A 271 2.09 13.80 -6.20
N SER A 272 3.08 13.47 -5.38
CA SER A 272 4.46 13.25 -5.84
C SER A 272 4.57 12.08 -6.83
N LYS A 273 3.82 10.98 -6.60
CA LYS A 273 3.75 9.85 -7.54
C LYS A 273 3.10 10.22 -8.86
N LEU A 274 1.92 10.85 -8.80
CA LEU A 274 1.20 11.28 -10.00
C LEU A 274 2.06 12.25 -10.83
N GLY A 275 2.65 13.26 -10.19
CA GLY A 275 3.52 14.23 -10.85
C GLY A 275 4.79 13.59 -11.43
N GLY A 276 5.55 12.86 -10.61
CA GLY A 276 6.81 12.24 -11.01
C GLY A 276 6.64 11.21 -12.12
N TRP A 277 5.62 10.35 -12.03
CA TRP A 277 5.35 9.34 -13.07
C TRP A 277 4.82 9.98 -14.36
N THR A 278 4.02 11.05 -14.26
CA THR A 278 3.58 11.79 -15.46
C THR A 278 4.76 12.42 -16.16
N LEU A 279 5.71 13.00 -15.41
CA LEU A 279 6.93 13.55 -15.99
C LEU A 279 7.79 12.47 -16.65
N CYS A 280 7.92 11.29 -16.03
CA CYS A 280 8.59 10.14 -16.63
C CYS A 280 7.91 9.68 -17.95
N ALA A 281 6.57 9.62 -17.97
CA ALA A 281 5.81 9.29 -19.17
C ALA A 281 5.98 10.33 -20.29
N ILE A 282 6.03 11.63 -19.96
CA ILE A 282 6.32 12.70 -20.92
C ILE A 282 7.72 12.51 -21.51
N VAL A 283 8.74 12.31 -20.68
CA VAL A 283 10.12 12.06 -21.15
C VAL A 283 10.17 10.83 -22.05
N PHE A 284 9.47 9.74 -21.69
CA PHE A 284 9.35 8.57 -22.56
C PHE A 284 8.79 8.90 -23.94
N HIS A 285 7.71 9.66 -24.04
CA HIS A 285 7.17 10.03 -25.35
C HIS A 285 8.12 10.94 -26.13
N LEU A 286 8.79 11.90 -25.47
CA LEU A 286 9.79 12.74 -26.13
C LEU A 286 10.98 11.93 -26.66
N THR A 287 11.47 10.95 -25.89
CA THR A 287 12.50 10.01 -26.33
C THR A 287 12.02 9.11 -27.47
N PHE A 288 10.79 8.59 -27.37
CA PHE A 288 10.17 7.73 -28.39
C PHE A 288 9.97 8.44 -29.73
N LEU A 289 9.73 9.76 -29.68
CA LEU A 289 9.65 10.67 -30.84
C LEU A 289 11.03 11.07 -31.39
N GLY A 290 12.13 10.72 -30.73
CA GLY A 290 13.48 11.13 -31.11
C GLY A 290 13.79 12.62 -30.85
N ILE A 291 12.99 13.29 -30.03
CA ILE A 291 13.19 14.70 -29.67
C ILE A 291 14.24 14.83 -28.57
N MET A 292 14.25 13.89 -27.62
CA MET A 292 15.16 13.91 -26.48
C MET A 292 16.53 13.32 -26.85
N PRO A 293 17.65 14.01 -26.55
CA PRO A 293 18.97 13.43 -26.71
C PRO A 293 19.18 12.21 -25.78
N PRO A 294 19.82 11.13 -26.24
CA PRO A 294 20.01 9.89 -25.47
C PRO A 294 20.89 10.03 -24.22
N CYS A 295 21.60 11.14 -24.03
CA CYS A 295 22.29 11.40 -22.76
C CYS A 295 21.37 12.03 -21.72
N VAL A 296 20.40 12.83 -22.17
CA VAL A 296 19.49 13.59 -21.30
C VAL A 296 18.40 12.68 -20.75
N ASP A 297 17.82 11.82 -21.58
CA ASP A 297 16.76 10.91 -21.14
C ASP A 297 17.24 9.95 -20.03
N GLN A 298 18.45 9.38 -20.14
CA GLN A 298 18.99 8.46 -19.16
C GLN A 298 19.27 9.14 -17.82
N ILE A 299 19.79 10.38 -17.84
CA ILE A 299 19.98 11.17 -16.63
C ILE A 299 18.63 11.48 -15.99
N LEU A 300 17.64 11.93 -16.77
CA LEU A 300 16.30 12.26 -16.26
C LEU A 300 15.62 11.03 -15.64
N TYR A 301 15.64 9.88 -16.31
CA TYR A 301 15.07 8.65 -15.75
C TYR A 301 15.73 8.25 -14.43
N THR A 302 17.05 8.35 -14.38
CA THR A 302 17.82 8.01 -13.18
C THR A 302 17.48 8.94 -12.01
N VAL A 303 17.38 10.25 -12.29
CA VAL A 303 16.99 11.26 -11.30
C VAL A 303 15.55 11.04 -10.83
N PHE A 304 14.60 10.82 -11.75
CA PHE A 304 13.20 10.61 -11.39
C PHE A 304 13.00 9.35 -10.58
N ASP A 305 13.71 8.27 -10.91
CA ASP A 305 13.58 7.02 -10.20
C ASP A 305 14.17 7.09 -8.77
N ALA A 306 15.38 7.63 -8.62
CA ALA A 306 15.98 7.88 -7.32
C ALA A 306 15.12 8.84 -6.47
N THR A 307 14.62 9.92 -7.07
CA THR A 307 13.77 10.91 -6.38
C THR A 307 12.44 10.28 -5.96
N ALA A 308 11.78 9.51 -6.83
CA ALA A 308 10.51 8.87 -6.51
C ALA A 308 10.64 7.89 -5.34
N LYS A 309 11.69 7.07 -5.33
CA LYS A 309 11.98 6.13 -4.24
C LYS A 309 12.36 6.86 -2.94
N LEU A 310 13.14 7.94 -3.02
CA LEU A 310 13.48 8.78 -1.87
C LEU A 310 12.23 9.45 -1.26
N VAL A 311 11.42 10.12 -2.07
CA VAL A 311 10.21 10.80 -1.62
C VAL A 311 9.21 9.81 -1.03
N GLU A 312 9.04 8.65 -1.64
CA GLU A 312 8.23 7.57 -1.06
C GLU A 312 8.77 7.14 0.30
N CYS A 313 10.06 6.85 0.41
CA CYS A 313 10.67 6.42 1.66
C CYS A 313 10.49 7.45 2.77
N VAL A 314 10.86 8.70 2.52
CA VAL A 314 10.76 9.80 3.49
C VAL A 314 9.31 10.01 3.93
N SER A 315 8.37 10.02 2.98
CA SER A 315 6.97 10.24 3.29
C SER A 315 6.34 9.09 4.08
N GLN A 316 6.71 7.84 3.77
CA GLN A 316 6.26 6.67 4.52
C GLN A 316 6.88 6.65 5.94
N THR A 317 8.11 7.13 6.10
CA THR A 317 8.72 7.35 7.42
C THR A 317 7.99 8.41 8.21
N ALA A 318 7.71 9.57 7.60
CA ALA A 318 6.93 10.63 8.22
C ALA A 318 5.52 10.17 8.65
N LEU A 319 4.87 9.33 7.84
CA LEU A 319 3.58 8.74 8.20
C LEU A 319 3.70 7.81 9.42
N ARG A 320 4.75 6.97 9.46
CA ARG A 320 5.00 6.04 10.57
C ARG A 320 5.36 6.76 11.88
N THR A 321 6.04 7.90 11.81
CA THR A 321 6.40 8.71 12.99
C THR A 321 5.19 9.47 13.51
N THR A 322 4.43 10.14 12.65
CA THR A 322 3.19 10.85 13.06
C THR A 322 2.15 9.93 13.70
N GLU A 323 2.00 8.70 13.20
CA GLU A 323 1.12 7.70 13.82
C GLU A 323 1.63 7.23 15.19
N TRP A 324 2.94 7.21 15.41
CA TRP A 324 3.53 6.88 16.70
C TRP A 324 3.29 7.99 17.72
N ASP A 325 3.53 9.23 17.33
CA ASP A 325 3.34 10.38 18.22
C ASP A 325 1.88 10.53 18.63
N ALA A 326 0.94 10.27 17.71
CA ALA A 326 -0.49 10.23 18.02
C ALA A 326 -0.80 9.16 19.08
N LEU A 327 -0.25 7.94 18.94
CA LEU A 327 -0.46 6.85 19.89
C LEU A 327 0.17 7.15 21.25
N VAL A 328 1.38 7.71 21.29
CA VAL A 328 2.06 8.11 22.53
C VAL A 328 1.29 9.21 23.24
N MET A 329 0.78 10.20 22.51
CA MET A 329 -0.04 11.27 23.09
C MET A 329 -1.34 10.72 23.67
N GLN A 330 -2.02 9.80 22.98
CA GLN A 330 -3.21 9.14 23.48
C GLN A 330 -2.94 8.34 24.76
N VAL A 331 -1.87 7.55 24.80
CA VAL A 331 -1.48 6.80 26.01
C VAL A 331 -1.19 7.76 27.18
N LYS A 332 -0.50 8.87 26.94
CA LYS A 332 -0.23 9.88 27.97
C LYS A 332 -1.51 10.54 28.47
N MET A 333 -2.44 10.87 27.59
CA MET A 333 -3.74 11.43 27.96
C MET A 333 -4.52 10.45 28.84
N VAL A 334 -4.60 9.17 28.47
CA VAL A 334 -5.26 8.13 29.29
C VAL A 334 -4.56 7.96 30.64
N GLN A 335 -3.23 7.95 30.68
CA GLN A 335 -2.48 7.86 31.94
C GLN A 335 -2.68 9.10 32.84
N GLN A 336 -2.75 10.30 32.26
CA GLN A 336 -3.03 11.54 32.99
C GLN A 336 -4.46 11.56 33.52
N SER A 337 -5.44 11.13 32.73
CA SER A 337 -6.84 10.99 33.17
C SER A 337 -6.98 9.95 34.28
N ALA A 338 -6.24 8.84 34.22
CA ALA A 338 -6.22 7.84 35.28
C ALA A 338 -5.54 8.35 36.56
N HIS A 339 -4.48 9.15 36.44
CA HIS A 339 -3.75 9.68 37.59
C HIS A 339 -4.49 10.81 38.31
N ASN A 340 -5.19 11.68 37.57
CA ASN A 340 -5.95 12.79 38.13
C ASN A 340 -7.31 12.35 38.72
N GLY A 341 -7.61 11.05 38.69
CA GLY A 341 -8.95 10.53 38.92
C GLY A 341 -9.90 10.91 37.77
N PRO A 342 -10.98 10.16 37.55
CA PRO A 342 -12.01 10.63 36.65
C PRO A 342 -12.51 11.96 37.21
N SER A 343 -12.49 13.01 36.37
CA SER A 343 -13.26 14.22 36.67
C SER A 343 -14.66 13.77 37.08
N PRO A 344 -15.30 14.37 38.11
CA PRO A 344 -16.64 13.98 38.52
C PRO A 344 -17.65 13.97 37.35
N GLU A 345 -17.41 14.79 36.33
CA GLU A 345 -18.19 14.79 35.09
C GLU A 345 -17.90 13.55 34.22
N MET A 346 -16.64 13.10 34.14
CA MET A 346 -16.25 11.89 33.41
C MET A 346 -16.69 10.63 34.14
N ALA A 347 -16.66 10.62 35.48
CA ALA A 347 -17.22 9.55 36.29
C ALA A 347 -18.75 9.42 36.08
N ALA A 348 -19.47 10.55 36.10
CA ALA A 348 -20.90 10.57 35.84
C ALA A 348 -21.25 10.11 34.41
N ARG A 349 -20.43 10.45 33.41
CA ARG A 349 -20.61 9.96 32.04
C ARG A 349 -20.33 8.45 31.92
N LEU A 350 -19.32 7.95 32.62
CA LEU A 350 -19.01 6.51 32.67
C LEU A 350 -20.12 5.71 33.35
N GLU A 351 -20.68 6.20 34.45
CA GLU A 351 -21.84 5.59 35.11
C GLU A 351 -23.07 5.59 34.20
N LEU A 352 -23.33 6.70 33.50
CA LEU A 352 -24.46 6.80 32.58
C LEU A 352 -24.31 5.87 31.37
N HIS A 353 -23.08 5.71 30.86
CA HIS A 353 -22.79 4.75 29.79
C HIS A 353 -22.90 3.30 30.26
N GLN A 354 -22.40 2.97 31.46
CA GLN A 354 -22.58 1.66 32.06
C GLN A 354 -24.06 1.33 32.24
N SER A 355 -24.85 2.26 32.78
CA SER A 355 -26.30 2.09 32.92
C SER A 355 -27.02 1.88 31.58
N ARG A 356 -26.62 2.58 30.51
CA ARG A 356 -27.18 2.36 29.17
C ARG A 356 -26.77 1.02 28.57
N LYS A 357 -25.55 0.58 28.81
CA LYS A 357 -25.06 -0.72 28.34
C LYS A 357 -25.84 -1.85 29.00
N ASP A 358 -26.01 -1.79 30.32
CA ASP A 358 -26.79 -2.76 31.09
C ASP A 358 -28.25 -2.80 30.60
N GLU A 359 -28.86 -1.63 30.33
CA GLU A 359 -30.20 -1.56 29.75
C GLU A 359 -30.28 -2.21 28.35
N LEU A 360 -29.24 -2.04 27.53
CA LEU A 360 -29.17 -2.65 26.20
C LEU A 360 -29.02 -4.17 26.27
N GLU A 361 -28.16 -4.65 27.16
CA GLU A 361 -27.95 -6.08 27.41
C GLU A 361 -29.24 -6.73 27.93
N ASP A 362 -29.96 -6.07 28.85
CA ASP A 362 -31.26 -6.52 29.34
C ASP A 362 -32.32 -6.56 28.23
N ARG A 363 -32.37 -5.55 27.36
CA ARG A 363 -33.30 -5.54 26.20
C ARG A 363 -33.01 -6.70 25.24
N VAL A 364 -31.74 -6.97 24.96
CA VAL A 364 -31.33 -8.10 24.11
C VAL A 364 -31.72 -9.41 24.77
N LEU A 365 -31.47 -9.57 26.07
CA LEU A 365 -31.80 -10.78 26.81
C LEU A 365 -33.31 -11.03 26.88
N LEU A 366 -34.11 -9.97 27.09
CA LEU A 366 -35.57 -10.01 27.03
C LEU A 366 -36.11 -10.35 25.63
N SER A 367 -35.47 -9.87 24.57
CA SER A 367 -35.85 -10.22 23.19
C SER A 367 -35.63 -11.72 22.92
N HIS A 368 -34.50 -12.28 23.37
CA HIS A 368 -34.22 -13.70 23.27
C HIS A 368 -35.18 -14.58 24.09
N LEU A 369 -35.59 -14.13 25.27
CA LEU A 369 -36.60 -14.82 26.08
C LEU A 369 -37.99 -14.77 25.43
N ARG A 370 -38.35 -13.64 24.82
CA ARG A 370 -39.62 -13.50 24.07
C ARG A 370 -39.65 -14.44 22.87
N ASP A 371 -38.58 -14.53 22.09
CA ASP A 371 -38.48 -15.45 20.94
C ASP A 371 -38.49 -16.94 21.35
N ARG A 372 -37.99 -17.26 22.55
CA ARG A 372 -38.12 -18.60 23.13
C ARG A 372 -39.56 -18.92 23.57
N SER A 373 -40.31 -17.92 24.03
CA SER A 373 -41.71 -18.10 24.46
C SER A 373 -42.71 -18.21 23.30
N THR A 374 -42.39 -17.66 22.13
CA THR A 374 -43.23 -17.75 20.93
C THR A 374 -42.93 -18.99 20.07
N SER A 375 -41.76 -19.62 20.24
CA SER A 375 -41.39 -20.87 19.56
C SER A 375 -41.90 -22.16 20.24
N SER A 376 -42.56 -22.06 21.39
CA SER A 376 -43.26 -23.19 22.03
C SER A 376 -44.72 -23.33 21.58
N SER A 377 -45.02 -22.99 20.32
CA SER A 377 -46.26 -23.49 19.71
C SER A 377 -46.13 -25.01 19.50
N PRO A 378 -47.10 -25.82 19.96
CA PRO A 378 -47.04 -27.26 19.78
C PRO A 378 -47.14 -27.58 18.28
N GLU A 379 -46.01 -27.94 17.67
CA GLU A 379 -45.97 -28.50 16.33
C GLU A 379 -46.86 -29.75 16.29
N ARG A 380 -48.01 -29.61 15.61
CA ARG A 380 -48.78 -30.75 15.10
C ARG A 380 -47.88 -31.53 14.15
N LEU A 381 -47.48 -32.72 14.59
CA LEU A 381 -46.95 -33.81 13.78
C LEU A 381 -47.77 -33.98 12.48
N SER A 382 -47.25 -33.47 11.37
CA SER A 382 -47.71 -33.79 10.03
C SER A 382 -46.59 -34.49 9.29
N THR A 383 -46.67 -35.81 9.29
CA THR A 383 -45.87 -36.74 8.50
C THR A 383 -46.11 -36.50 7.00
N LYS A 384 -45.06 -36.09 6.26
CA LYS A 384 -44.91 -36.30 4.81
C LYS A 384 -43.41 -36.12 4.47
N SER A 385 -42.63 -37.20 4.41
CA SER A 385 -42.39 -38.04 3.22
C SER A 385 -41.81 -37.27 2.01
N GLY A 386 -40.49 -37.41 1.82
CA GLY A 386 -39.86 -37.50 0.50
C GLY A 386 -39.30 -36.21 -0.10
N GLY A 387 -37.98 -36.10 -0.21
CA GLY A 387 -37.38 -35.07 -1.09
C GLY A 387 -35.88 -34.81 -0.92
N PHE A 388 -35.07 -35.61 -1.61
CA PHE A 388 -33.79 -35.24 -2.25
C PHE A 388 -32.82 -34.29 -1.50
N ARG A 389 -31.77 -34.89 -0.91
CA ARG A 389 -30.53 -34.18 -0.54
C ARG A 389 -29.77 -33.79 -1.81
N ARG A 390 -29.57 -32.48 -2.03
CA ARG A 390 -28.52 -31.98 -2.95
C ARG A 390 -27.16 -32.00 -2.23
N PRO A 391 -26.08 -32.43 -2.90
CA PRO A 391 -24.73 -32.36 -2.34
C PRO A 391 -24.22 -30.92 -2.32
N CYS A 392 -23.68 -30.49 -1.18
CA CYS A 392 -22.93 -29.24 -1.06
C CYS A 392 -21.61 -29.33 -1.84
N PRO A 393 -21.18 -28.28 -2.55
CA PRO A 393 -19.85 -28.22 -3.13
C PRO A 393 -18.80 -27.99 -2.02
N PRO A 394 -17.55 -28.49 -2.20
CA PRO A 394 -16.51 -28.35 -1.20
C PRO A 394 -16.05 -26.88 -1.10
N ARG A 395 -15.68 -26.49 0.12
CA ARG A 395 -15.03 -25.21 0.43
C ARG A 395 -13.65 -25.19 -0.21
N ASP A 396 -13.47 -24.39 -1.25
CA ASP A 396 -12.15 -24.06 -1.75
C ASP A 396 -11.38 -23.20 -0.73
N THR A 397 -10.19 -23.71 -0.43
CA THR A 397 -9.21 -23.17 0.48
C THR A 397 -8.36 -22.17 -0.31
N LEU A 398 -8.64 -20.88 -0.19
CA LEU A 398 -7.78 -19.83 -0.75
C LEU A 398 -6.69 -19.47 0.27
N LEU A 399 -5.55 -20.16 0.14
CA LEU A 399 -4.26 -19.74 0.65
C LEU A 399 -3.72 -18.59 -0.22
N LEU A 400 -3.35 -17.48 0.43
CA LEU A 400 -2.34 -16.52 -0.03
C LEU A 400 -1.50 -16.08 1.15
#